data_AF-A0A2E3C407-F1
#
_entry.id   AF-A0A2E3C407-F1
#
_cell.length_a   1.000
_cell.length_b   1.000
_cell.length_c   1.000
_cell.angle_alpha   90.00
_cell.angle_beta   90.00
_cell.angle_gamma   90.00
#
_symmetry.space_group_name_H-M   'P 1'
#
loop_
_entity.id
_entity.type
_entity.pdbx_description
1 polymer ?
#
loop_
_entity_poly.entity_id
_entity_poly.type
_entity_poly.pdbx_seq_one_letter_code
_entity_poly.pdbx_strand_id
1 'polypeptide(L)'
;MDFLSNSNNFAPENHAAAQHSIGQPSHLTSMTFETNQSLVFLHGHHAYKLFKAIDRYRDNTTLEGRLENAQLELETNQCLAGDLYIGIMAVMQNPKGNLELLPYHDDFAPAEEHLVVDYVVKMRRFNTANMMYNRLFSDTLTSLDLFELVQKVARFHKSQPTVETDMDAFTEGFIDHFQKRIVDYINRLRCPQSTSLLIGLSVPVHRMIKDLKPLFLQRGAFFNRVHGDIDFGNIATFNDKLVPFDAQVLFENERENDSALDVGFLVAPLVMQGRADLVESLITGYTSILPCNTLRQVLPIWAAYGAFIRGSSWLNRAQNMDDPREKARLETYGYRFLIVAHRLVKGQISFEPDTTLPKF
;
A
#
# COMPACT_ATOMS: atom_id res chain seq x y z
N MET A 1 -31.24 10.88 4.62
CA MET A 1 -31.50 12.33 4.76
C MET A 1 -30.38 13.05 4.03
N ASP A 2 -30.68 13.47 2.80
CA ASP A 2 -30.15 14.59 2.03
C ASP A 2 -28.64 14.86 2.05
N PHE A 3 -27.85 14.00 1.39
CA PHE A 3 -26.42 14.26 1.16
C PHE A 3 -26.03 14.47 -0.32
N LEU A 4 -26.98 14.50 -1.25
CA LEU A 4 -26.67 14.41 -2.68
C LEU A 4 -27.32 15.48 -3.56
N SER A 5 -27.96 16.48 -2.96
CA SER A 5 -28.67 17.54 -3.71
C SER A 5 -27.79 18.72 -4.13
N ASN A 6 -26.54 18.51 -4.52
CA ASN A 6 -25.71 19.55 -5.15
C ASN A 6 -24.73 18.95 -6.17
N SER A 7 -25.28 18.25 -7.16
CA SER A 7 -24.58 17.83 -8.37
C SER A 7 -24.57 18.96 -9.39
N ASN A 8 -23.72 19.96 -9.20
CA ASN A 8 -23.31 20.93 -10.23
C ASN A 8 -22.05 21.65 -9.74
N ASN A 9 -20.90 20.97 -9.86
CA ASN A 9 -19.54 21.53 -10.00
C ASN A 9 -18.51 20.41 -9.80
N PHE A 10 -18.36 19.52 -10.78
CA PHE A 10 -17.17 18.67 -10.88
C PHE A 10 -16.17 19.36 -11.83
N ALA A 11 -15.39 20.29 -11.27
CA ALA A 11 -14.22 20.91 -11.90
C ALA A 11 -13.01 20.77 -10.96
N PRO A 12 -11.77 20.69 -11.48
CA PRO A 12 -10.64 20.05 -10.82
C PRO A 12 -9.80 20.99 -9.94
N GLU A 13 -10.44 21.83 -9.13
CA GLU A 13 -9.74 22.78 -8.27
C GLU A 13 -10.38 22.84 -6.88
N ASN A 14 -9.72 22.17 -5.92
CA ASN A 14 -9.73 22.32 -4.46
C ASN A 14 -9.71 20.95 -3.74
N HIS A 15 -8.55 20.30 -3.74
CA HIS A 15 -8.31 19.01 -3.09
C HIS A 15 -7.16 19.08 -2.07
N ALA A 16 -7.26 20.00 -1.11
CA ALA A 16 -6.34 20.08 0.02
C ALA A 16 -7.12 20.45 1.29
N ALA A 17 -7.51 19.43 2.08
CA ALA A 17 -7.73 19.47 3.53
C ALA A 17 -8.55 18.26 3.97
N ALA A 18 -7.89 17.13 4.24
CA ALA A 18 -8.49 16.05 5.03
C ALA A 18 -7.42 15.23 5.76
N GLN A 19 -6.51 15.91 6.46
CA GLN A 19 -5.66 15.29 7.48
C GLN A 19 -5.60 16.23 8.68
N HIS A 20 -6.62 16.17 9.54
CA HIS A 20 -6.54 16.21 11.02
C HIS A 20 -7.91 16.51 11.64
N SER A 21 -8.29 15.67 12.61
CA SER A 21 -9.05 16.12 13.79
C SER A 21 -8.88 15.09 14.91
N ILE A 22 -8.12 15.48 15.93
CA ILE A 22 -8.11 14.87 17.25
C ILE A 22 -9.25 15.53 18.06
N GLY A 23 -10.22 14.72 18.49
CA GLY A 23 -11.05 14.97 19.68
C GLY A 23 -12.40 15.69 19.53
N GLN A 24 -13.42 15.11 20.20
CA GLN A 24 -14.73 15.66 20.62
C GLN A 24 -15.95 15.37 19.68
N PRO A 25 -17.20 15.25 20.20
CA PRO A 25 -17.90 13.97 20.36
C PRO A 25 -19.10 13.76 19.42
N SER A 26 -19.47 12.48 19.27
CA SER A 26 -20.73 11.89 18.79
C SER A 26 -21.76 12.79 18.07
N HIS A 27 -21.65 12.91 16.74
CA HIS A 27 -22.74 12.75 15.76
C HIS A 27 -22.09 12.48 14.39
N LEU A 28 -22.05 11.20 14.00
CA LEU A 28 -21.63 10.61 12.72
C LEU A 28 -21.10 11.59 11.65
N THR A 29 -19.89 12.12 11.87
CA THR A 29 -19.21 12.97 10.89
C THR A 29 -18.74 12.08 9.73
N SER A 30 -19.23 12.36 8.52
CA SER A 30 -18.69 11.76 7.30
C SER A 30 -17.26 12.25 7.09
N MET A 31 -16.30 11.34 7.03
CA MET A 31 -14.89 11.65 6.75
C MET A 31 -14.53 11.09 5.39
N THR A 32 -13.89 11.90 4.55
CA THR A 32 -13.47 11.49 3.20
C THR A 32 -11.95 11.43 3.16
N PHE A 33 -11.42 10.32 2.65
CA PHE A 33 -10.02 10.17 2.32
C PHE A 33 -9.87 10.09 0.82
N GLU A 34 -8.84 10.74 0.31
CA GLU A 34 -8.54 10.73 -1.11
C GLU A 34 -7.20 10.03 -1.33
N THR A 35 -7.21 9.06 -2.23
CA THR A 35 -6.00 8.40 -2.72
C THR A 35 -5.73 8.84 -4.16
N ASN A 36 -4.65 8.36 -4.74
CA ASN A 36 -4.33 8.60 -6.15
C ASN A 36 -5.36 8.03 -7.12
N GLN A 37 -6.23 7.10 -6.69
CA GLN A 37 -7.18 6.40 -7.56
C GLN A 37 -8.60 6.28 -7.00
N SER A 38 -8.81 6.63 -5.73
CA SER A 38 -10.10 6.39 -5.09
C SER A 38 -10.45 7.50 -4.11
N LEU A 39 -11.74 7.58 -3.81
CA LEU A 39 -12.29 8.29 -2.66
C LEU A 39 -12.80 7.25 -1.67
N VAL A 40 -12.49 7.41 -0.39
CA VAL A 40 -12.97 6.54 0.68
C VAL A 40 -13.82 7.35 1.64
N PHE A 41 -15.10 7.02 1.74
CA PHE A 41 -16.06 7.67 2.61
C PHE A 41 -16.30 6.84 3.85
N LEU A 42 -16.16 7.43 5.04
CA LEU A 42 -16.51 6.78 6.30
C LEU A 42 -17.91 7.22 6.73
N HIS A 43 -18.81 6.26 6.91
CA HIS A 43 -20.16 6.51 7.41
C HIS A 43 -20.63 5.38 8.33
N GLY A 44 -21.00 5.73 9.57
CA GLY A 44 -21.35 4.73 10.58
C GLY A 44 -20.20 3.76 10.83
N HIS A 45 -20.54 2.47 10.79
CA HIS A 45 -19.62 1.35 10.95
C HIS A 45 -18.98 0.90 9.63
N HIS A 46 -19.12 1.67 8.56
CA HIS A 46 -18.67 1.28 7.23
C HIS A 46 -17.73 2.31 6.60
N ALA A 47 -16.91 1.81 5.68
CA ALA A 47 -16.12 2.59 4.74
C ALA A 47 -16.58 2.22 3.32
N TYR A 48 -16.59 3.17 2.40
CA TYR A 48 -17.00 2.99 1.01
C TYR A 48 -15.91 3.51 0.10
N LYS A 49 -15.26 2.62 -0.66
CA LYS A 49 -14.23 2.97 -1.64
C LYS A 49 -14.86 3.12 -3.01
N LEU A 50 -14.78 4.32 -3.57
CA LEU A 50 -15.22 4.70 -4.91
C LEU A 50 -13.98 4.88 -5.79
N PHE A 51 -13.92 4.23 -6.94
CA PHE A 51 -12.84 4.47 -7.91
C PHE A 51 -13.06 5.78 -8.66
N LYS A 52 -11.99 6.56 -8.83
CA LYS A 52 -12.02 7.80 -9.62
C LYS A 52 -12.11 7.46 -11.11
N ALA A 53 -12.85 8.25 -11.87
CA ALA A 53 -12.97 8.09 -13.32
C ALA A 53 -11.69 8.56 -14.06
N ILE A 54 -10.61 7.77 -13.96
CA ILE A 54 -9.29 8.06 -14.53
C ILE A 54 -8.68 6.81 -15.18
N ASP A 55 -7.85 7.01 -16.20
CA ASP A 55 -6.99 5.96 -16.74
C ASP A 55 -5.56 6.14 -16.21
N ARG A 56 -5.07 5.17 -15.44
CA ARG A 56 -3.73 5.27 -14.82
C ARG A 56 -3.03 3.93 -14.61
N TYR A 57 -3.70 2.98 -13.97
CA TYR A 57 -3.20 1.61 -13.77
C TYR A 57 -4.15 0.59 -14.39
N ARG A 58 -5.44 0.88 -14.33
CA ARG A 58 -6.50 0.25 -15.12
C ARG A 58 -7.46 1.34 -15.59
N ASP A 59 -8.20 1.04 -16.64
CA ASP A 59 -9.24 1.93 -17.14
C ASP A 59 -10.40 1.99 -16.14
N ASN A 60 -10.59 3.15 -15.52
CA ASN A 60 -11.76 3.47 -14.69
C ASN A 60 -12.66 4.53 -15.33
N THR A 61 -12.42 4.90 -16.60
CA THR A 61 -13.13 5.99 -17.26
C THR A 61 -14.60 5.64 -17.54
N THR A 62 -14.88 4.35 -17.74
CA THR A 62 -16.23 3.81 -17.92
C THR A 62 -16.83 3.29 -16.62
N LEU A 63 -18.15 3.18 -16.57
CA LEU A 63 -18.86 2.61 -15.41
C LEU A 63 -18.53 1.12 -15.24
N GLU A 64 -18.42 0.41 -16.35
CA GLU A 64 -18.05 -1.00 -16.44
C GLU A 64 -16.63 -1.22 -15.91
N GLY A 65 -15.67 -0.39 -16.30
CA GLY A 65 -14.29 -0.47 -15.81
C GLY A 65 -14.18 -0.24 -14.30
N ARG A 66 -15.03 0.63 -13.74
CA ARG A 66 -15.10 0.82 -12.28
C ARG A 66 -15.73 -0.38 -11.56
N LEU A 67 -16.71 -1.04 -12.15
CA LEU A 67 -17.27 -2.28 -11.62
C LEU A 67 -16.23 -3.41 -11.61
N GLU A 68 -15.53 -3.62 -12.72
CA GLU A 68 -14.46 -4.62 -12.83
C GLU A 68 -13.38 -4.39 -11.77
N ASN A 69 -12.96 -3.14 -11.57
CA ASN A 69 -11.97 -2.82 -10.54
C ASN A 69 -12.51 -2.99 -9.11
N ALA A 70 -13.80 -2.73 -8.87
CA ALA A 70 -14.43 -3.02 -7.58
C ALA A 70 -14.51 -4.52 -7.29
N GLN A 71 -14.79 -5.35 -8.30
CA GLN A 71 -14.75 -6.81 -8.20
C GLN A 71 -13.33 -7.30 -7.92
N LEU A 72 -12.35 -6.81 -8.67
CA LEU A 72 -10.96 -7.21 -8.47
C LEU A 72 -10.40 -6.78 -7.12
N GLU A 73 -10.76 -5.59 -6.62
CA GLU A 73 -10.41 -5.13 -5.26
C GLU A 73 -10.91 -6.10 -4.20
N LEU A 74 -12.17 -6.54 -4.31
CA LEU A 74 -12.79 -7.48 -3.37
C LEU A 74 -12.09 -8.84 -3.42
N GLU A 75 -11.90 -9.39 -4.62
CA GLU A 75 -11.21 -10.67 -4.83
C GLU A 75 -9.78 -10.62 -4.29
N THR A 76 -9.05 -9.56 -4.64
CA THR A 76 -7.64 -9.35 -4.31
C THR A 76 -7.40 -9.31 -2.81
N ASN A 77 -8.30 -8.68 -2.06
CA ASN A 77 -8.16 -8.53 -0.62
C ASN A 77 -8.79 -9.67 0.18
N GLN A 78 -9.49 -10.61 -0.46
CA GLN A 78 -10.25 -11.65 0.23
C GLN A 78 -9.38 -12.53 1.15
N CYS A 79 -8.18 -12.93 0.70
CA CYS A 79 -7.32 -13.83 1.47
C CYS A 79 -6.73 -13.18 2.74
N LEU A 80 -6.35 -11.91 2.66
CA LEU A 80 -5.66 -11.21 3.74
C LEU A 80 -6.60 -10.31 4.57
N ALA A 81 -7.70 -9.85 4.01
CA ALA A 81 -8.63 -8.91 4.62
C ALA A 81 -10.11 -9.27 4.41
N GLY A 82 -10.46 -10.53 4.12
CA GLY A 82 -11.86 -10.93 3.87
C GLY A 82 -12.88 -10.48 4.93
N ASP A 83 -12.51 -10.45 6.22
CA ASP A 83 -13.40 -9.97 7.29
C ASP A 83 -13.68 -8.46 7.23
N LEU A 84 -12.79 -7.70 6.59
CA LEU A 84 -12.87 -6.25 6.42
C LEU A 84 -13.72 -5.88 5.20
N TYR A 85 -13.65 -6.65 4.11
CA TYR A 85 -14.36 -6.38 2.87
C TYR A 85 -15.75 -7.07 2.88
N ILE A 86 -16.83 -6.29 2.67
CA ILE A 86 -18.20 -6.80 2.78
C ILE A 86 -18.77 -7.18 1.42
N GLY A 87 -18.56 -6.34 0.40
CA GLY A 87 -19.12 -6.53 -0.94
C GLY A 87 -19.21 -5.23 -1.72
N ILE A 88 -19.86 -5.26 -2.88
CA ILE A 88 -20.04 -4.10 -3.76
C ILE A 88 -21.46 -3.54 -3.58
N MET A 89 -21.58 -2.21 -3.62
CA MET A 89 -22.87 -1.51 -3.66
C MET A 89 -22.96 -0.73 -4.97
N ALA A 90 -24.09 -0.83 -5.66
CA ALA A 90 -24.44 0.05 -6.75
C ALA A 90 -24.90 1.40 -6.17
N VAL A 91 -24.37 2.50 -6.72
CA VAL A 91 -24.85 3.86 -6.51
C VAL A 91 -25.94 4.11 -7.53
N MET A 92 -27.18 4.15 -7.05
CA MET A 92 -28.39 4.29 -7.86
C MET A 92 -28.92 5.70 -7.77
N GLN A 93 -29.32 6.29 -8.90
CA GLN A 93 -30.14 7.49 -8.94
C GLN A 93 -31.59 7.10 -9.23
N ASN A 94 -32.51 7.51 -8.35
CA ASN A 94 -33.94 7.30 -8.55
C ASN A 94 -34.55 8.39 -9.47
N PRO A 95 -35.80 8.24 -9.95
CA PRO A 95 -36.44 9.21 -10.85
C PRO A 95 -36.57 10.63 -10.29
N LYS A 96 -36.46 10.79 -8.96
CA LYS A 96 -36.48 12.11 -8.27
C LYS A 96 -35.08 12.75 -8.19
N GLY A 97 -34.05 12.09 -8.70
CA GLY A 97 -32.66 12.54 -8.69
C GLY A 97 -31.88 12.22 -7.41
N ASN A 98 -32.50 11.58 -6.41
CA ASN A 98 -31.83 11.20 -5.17
C ASN A 98 -30.94 9.96 -5.40
N LEU A 99 -29.77 9.88 -4.74
CA LEU A 99 -28.97 8.66 -4.77
C LEU A 99 -29.21 7.75 -3.57
N GLU A 100 -29.14 6.45 -3.86
CA GLU A 100 -29.34 5.35 -2.93
C GLU A 100 -28.25 4.28 -3.17
N LEU A 101 -27.92 3.52 -2.12
CA LEU A 101 -26.96 2.41 -2.21
C LEU A 101 -27.71 1.09 -2.12
N LEU A 102 -27.61 0.26 -3.16
CA LEU A 102 -28.18 -1.10 -3.18
C LEU A 102 -27.06 -2.15 -3.31
N PRO A 103 -27.17 -3.32 -2.63
CA PRO A 103 -26.19 -4.39 -2.80
C PRO A 103 -26.12 -4.86 -4.26
N TYR A 104 -24.91 -4.87 -4.83
CA TYR A 104 -24.66 -5.41 -6.16
C TYR A 104 -24.52 -6.94 -6.11
N HIS A 105 -25.01 -7.61 -7.15
CA HIS A 105 -24.86 -9.04 -7.44
C HIS A 105 -24.89 -9.20 -8.97
N ASP A 106 -24.42 -10.32 -9.52
CA ASP A 106 -24.29 -10.46 -10.98
C ASP A 106 -25.65 -10.44 -11.71
N ASP A 107 -26.72 -10.86 -11.04
CA ASP A 107 -28.10 -10.76 -11.55
C ASP A 107 -28.77 -9.40 -11.24
N PHE A 108 -28.00 -8.40 -10.81
CA PHE A 108 -28.53 -7.09 -10.42
C PHE A 108 -29.12 -6.37 -11.63
N ALA A 109 -30.44 -6.19 -11.59
CA ALA A 109 -31.18 -5.34 -12.52
C ALA A 109 -31.79 -4.17 -11.75
N PRO A 110 -31.45 -2.92 -12.08
CA PRO A 110 -32.11 -1.77 -11.48
C PRO A 110 -33.60 -1.77 -11.84
N ALA A 111 -34.45 -1.30 -10.92
CA ALA A 111 -35.86 -1.10 -11.22
C ALA A 111 -36.03 -0.15 -12.41
N GLU A 112 -37.15 -0.27 -13.15
CA GLU A 112 -37.47 0.65 -14.24
C GLU A 112 -37.32 2.11 -13.76
N GLU A 113 -36.74 2.94 -14.62
CA GLU A 113 -36.43 4.36 -14.37
C GLU A 113 -35.32 4.67 -13.34
N HIS A 114 -34.66 3.67 -12.76
CA HIS A 114 -33.46 3.89 -11.92
C HIS A 114 -32.17 3.79 -12.76
N LEU A 115 -31.23 4.69 -12.52
CA LEU A 115 -29.93 4.72 -13.21
C LEU A 115 -28.81 4.29 -12.26
N VAL A 116 -27.99 3.33 -12.67
CA VAL A 116 -26.71 3.08 -11.99
C VAL A 116 -25.75 4.19 -12.40
N VAL A 117 -25.26 4.97 -11.44
CA VAL A 117 -24.31 6.07 -11.69
C VAL A 117 -22.87 5.70 -11.30
N ASP A 118 -22.69 4.79 -10.34
CA ASP A 118 -21.37 4.27 -9.96
C ASP A 118 -21.44 2.99 -9.11
N TYR A 119 -20.28 2.48 -8.71
CA TYR A 119 -20.13 1.38 -7.76
C TYR A 119 -19.14 1.73 -6.64
N VAL A 120 -19.41 1.21 -5.44
CA VAL A 120 -18.49 1.33 -4.30
C VAL A 120 -18.21 -0.01 -3.66
N VAL A 121 -16.96 -0.24 -3.26
CA VAL A 121 -16.59 -1.36 -2.40
C VAL A 121 -16.91 -0.98 -0.96
N LYS A 122 -17.84 -1.73 -0.35
CA LYS A 122 -18.24 -1.56 1.04
C LYS A 122 -17.34 -2.39 1.94
N MET A 123 -16.77 -1.74 2.94
CA MET A 123 -15.89 -2.33 3.94
C MET A 123 -16.38 -2.02 5.35
N ARG A 124 -15.95 -2.80 6.33
CA ARG A 124 -16.10 -2.44 7.74
C ARG A 124 -15.14 -1.29 8.06
N ARG A 125 -15.62 -0.31 8.81
CA ARG A 125 -14.76 0.76 9.32
C ARG A 125 -13.98 0.22 10.52
N PHE A 126 -12.68 0.50 10.55
CA PHE A 126 -11.83 0.32 11.74
C PHE A 126 -11.39 1.67 12.29
N ASN A 127 -10.87 1.66 13.53
CA ASN A 127 -10.30 2.85 14.14
C ASN A 127 -8.94 3.17 13.49
N THR A 128 -8.83 4.30 12.80
CA THR A 128 -7.58 4.71 12.13
C THR A 128 -6.44 4.99 13.11
N ALA A 129 -6.71 5.18 14.41
CA ALA A 129 -5.68 5.21 15.44
C ALA A 129 -4.91 3.88 15.53
N ASN A 130 -5.52 2.76 15.09
CA ASN A 130 -4.95 1.42 15.13
C ASN A 130 -4.20 1.03 13.83
N MET A 131 -3.89 2.01 12.97
CA MET A 131 -3.02 1.80 11.82
C MET A 131 -1.60 1.44 12.25
N MET A 132 -0.92 0.59 11.48
CA MET A 132 0.36 0.02 11.88
C MET A 132 1.46 1.08 12.03
N TYR A 133 1.45 2.15 11.21
CA TYR A 133 2.36 3.29 11.41
C TYR A 133 2.15 3.97 12.78
N ASN A 134 0.91 4.14 13.23
CA ASN A 134 0.65 4.74 14.55
C ASN A 134 1.19 3.85 15.66
N ARG A 135 1.01 2.53 15.54
CA ARG A 135 1.56 1.56 16.50
C ARG A 135 3.09 1.51 16.49
N LEU A 136 3.72 1.63 15.32
CA LEU A 136 5.18 1.73 15.19
C LEU A 136 5.73 2.98 15.88
N PHE A 137 5.18 4.16 15.58
CA PHE A 137 5.69 5.43 16.12
C PHE A 137 5.35 5.66 17.60
N SER A 138 4.41 4.89 18.16
CA SER A 138 4.09 4.88 19.59
C SER A 138 4.78 3.75 20.36
N ASP A 139 5.66 2.97 19.70
CA ASP A 139 6.34 1.81 20.28
C ASP A 139 5.39 0.76 20.90
N THR A 140 4.19 0.60 20.34
CA THR A 140 3.18 -0.39 20.79
C THR A 140 3.15 -1.68 19.96
N LEU A 141 4.02 -1.81 18.96
CA LEU A 141 4.20 -3.06 18.19
C LEU A 141 5.08 -4.05 18.97
N THR A 142 4.60 -5.29 19.09
CA THR A 142 5.29 -6.39 19.76
C THR A 142 5.90 -7.39 18.77
N SER A 143 6.85 -8.20 19.22
CA SER A 143 7.38 -9.32 18.44
C SER A 143 6.29 -10.29 18.00
N LEU A 144 5.29 -10.54 18.86
CA LEU A 144 4.18 -11.44 18.55
C LEU A 144 3.30 -10.89 17.42
N ASP A 145 3.01 -9.58 17.43
CA ASP A 145 2.27 -8.92 16.35
C ASP A 145 2.91 -9.19 14.98
N LEU A 146 4.23 -8.98 14.87
CA LEU A 146 4.96 -9.16 13.62
C LEU A 146 5.09 -10.63 13.23
N PHE A 147 5.28 -11.51 14.20
CA PHE A 147 5.33 -12.94 13.98
C PHE A 147 4.00 -13.48 13.42
N GLU A 148 2.86 -13.09 14.00
CA GLU A 148 1.54 -13.56 13.53
C GLU A 148 1.13 -12.95 12.20
N LEU A 149 1.36 -11.64 12.02
CA LEU A 149 1.11 -10.93 10.76
C LEU A 149 1.81 -11.65 9.60
N VAL A 150 3.10 -11.89 9.75
CA VAL A 150 3.92 -12.38 8.65
C VAL A 150 3.69 -13.88 8.40
N GLN A 151 3.26 -14.65 9.41
CA GLN A 151 2.78 -16.01 9.20
C GLN A 151 1.53 -16.02 8.31
N LYS A 152 0.61 -15.06 8.48
CA LYS A 152 -0.56 -14.91 7.61
C LYS A 152 -0.14 -14.58 6.17
N VAL A 153 0.82 -13.67 5.99
CA VAL A 153 1.40 -13.35 4.67
C VAL A 153 2.08 -14.56 4.04
N ALA A 154 2.86 -15.32 4.81
CA ALA A 154 3.52 -16.53 4.32
C ALA A 154 2.52 -17.61 3.89
N ARG A 155 1.40 -17.78 4.63
CA ARG A 155 0.32 -18.70 4.23
C ARG A 155 -0.35 -18.24 2.93
N PHE A 156 -0.55 -16.93 2.77
CA PHE A 156 -1.06 -16.36 1.53
C PHE A 156 -0.12 -16.66 0.35
N HIS A 157 1.19 -16.35 0.45
CA HIS A 157 2.14 -16.68 -0.63
C HIS A 157 2.22 -18.17 -0.93
N LYS A 158 2.19 -19.02 0.12
CA LYS A 158 2.20 -20.48 -0.04
C LYS A 158 0.96 -21.00 -0.77
N SER A 159 -0.19 -20.32 -0.67
CA SER A 159 -1.41 -20.73 -1.36
C SER A 159 -1.49 -20.23 -2.80
N GLN A 160 -0.58 -19.36 -3.23
CA GLN A 160 -0.57 -18.85 -4.60
C GLN A 160 0.15 -19.81 -5.55
N PRO A 161 -0.29 -19.90 -6.82
CA PRO A 161 0.44 -20.64 -7.83
C PRO A 161 1.81 -20.00 -8.07
N THR A 162 2.82 -20.84 -8.27
CA THR A 162 4.15 -20.41 -8.74
C THR A 162 4.06 -20.01 -10.20
N VAL A 163 4.80 -18.97 -10.57
CA VAL A 163 4.84 -18.42 -11.92
C VAL A 163 6.23 -18.68 -12.51
N GLU A 164 6.27 -19.28 -13.69
CA GLU A 164 7.52 -19.42 -14.44
C GLU A 164 8.01 -18.03 -14.87
N THR A 165 9.22 -17.69 -14.46
CA THR A 165 9.77 -16.35 -14.64
C THR A 165 11.12 -16.45 -15.34
N ASP A 166 11.27 -15.74 -16.46
CA ASP A 166 12.57 -15.50 -17.08
C ASP A 166 13.37 -14.56 -16.17
N MET A 167 14.41 -15.10 -15.54
CA MET A 167 15.23 -14.36 -14.58
C MET A 167 16.06 -13.24 -15.22
N ASP A 168 16.40 -13.37 -16.49
CA ASP A 168 17.16 -12.34 -17.21
C ASP A 168 16.24 -11.16 -17.47
N ALA A 169 15.06 -11.44 -18.04
CA ALA A 169 14.03 -10.42 -18.25
C ALA A 169 13.55 -9.78 -16.94
N PHE A 170 13.38 -10.57 -15.87
CA PHE A 170 12.98 -10.06 -14.56
C PHE A 170 14.02 -9.11 -13.96
N THR A 171 15.30 -9.49 -13.95
CA THR A 171 16.35 -8.66 -13.34
C THR A 171 16.61 -7.37 -14.12
N GLU A 172 16.60 -7.43 -15.45
CA GLU A 172 16.65 -6.24 -16.31
C GLU A 172 15.42 -5.36 -16.13
N GLY A 173 14.23 -5.95 -16.14
CA GLY A 173 12.97 -5.25 -15.89
C GLY A 173 12.90 -4.59 -14.51
N PHE A 174 13.45 -5.22 -13.47
CA PHE A 174 13.50 -4.64 -12.14
C PHE A 174 14.44 -3.43 -12.07
N ILE A 175 15.63 -3.51 -12.70
CA ILE A 175 16.56 -2.39 -12.82
C ILE A 175 15.88 -1.21 -13.54
N ASP A 176 15.29 -1.47 -14.70
CA ASP A 176 14.64 -0.44 -15.52
C ASP A 176 13.44 0.17 -14.80
N HIS A 177 12.62 -0.65 -14.15
CA HIS A 177 11.49 -0.19 -13.34
C HIS A 177 11.95 0.72 -12.21
N PHE A 178 12.95 0.29 -11.42
CA PHE A 178 13.47 1.08 -10.31
C PHE A 178 14.05 2.42 -10.84
N GLN A 179 14.84 2.37 -11.91
CA GLN A 179 15.41 3.57 -12.53
C GLN A 179 14.34 4.53 -13.03
N LYS A 180 13.31 4.03 -13.72
CA LYS A 180 12.16 4.84 -14.18
C LYS A 180 11.46 5.51 -13.00
N ARG A 181 11.24 4.79 -11.91
CA ARG A 181 10.63 5.35 -10.68
C ARG A 181 11.50 6.44 -10.06
N ILE A 182 12.82 6.26 -10.03
CA ILE A 182 13.77 7.29 -9.54
C ILE A 182 13.60 8.56 -10.37
N VAL A 183 13.62 8.45 -11.70
CA VAL A 183 13.45 9.59 -12.61
C VAL A 183 12.08 10.25 -12.44
N ASP A 184 11.00 9.47 -12.36
CA ASP A 184 9.65 9.98 -12.13
C ASP A 184 9.56 10.80 -10.83
N TYR A 185 10.16 10.32 -9.74
CA TYR A 185 10.15 11.05 -8.48
C TYR A 185 11.08 12.26 -8.49
N ILE A 186 12.22 12.23 -9.18
CA ILE A 186 13.06 13.42 -9.37
C ILE A 186 12.27 14.53 -10.09
N ASN A 187 11.50 14.16 -11.12
CA ASN A 187 10.71 15.12 -11.90
C ASN A 187 9.52 15.69 -11.11
N ARG A 188 8.92 14.88 -10.22
CA ARG A 188 7.78 15.31 -9.39
C ARG A 188 8.21 16.11 -8.16
N LEU A 189 9.28 15.67 -7.51
CA LEU A 189 9.75 16.25 -6.25
C LEU A 189 10.59 17.50 -6.51
N ARG A 190 9.95 18.66 -6.43
CA ARG A 190 10.53 20.02 -6.36
C ARG A 190 11.40 20.30 -5.11
N CYS A 191 12.40 19.46 -4.79
CA CYS A 191 13.36 19.72 -3.71
C CYS A 191 14.78 19.19 -4.03
N PRO A 192 15.85 20.01 -3.92
CA PRO A 192 17.22 19.58 -4.22
C PRO A 192 17.74 18.42 -3.36
N GLN A 193 17.39 18.40 -2.07
CA GLN A 193 17.86 17.36 -1.14
C GLN A 193 17.31 15.98 -1.53
N SER A 194 16.02 15.88 -1.87
CA SER A 194 15.44 14.63 -2.35
C SER A 194 16.06 14.20 -3.68
N THR A 195 16.31 15.14 -4.60
CA THR A 195 16.93 14.84 -5.89
C THR A 195 18.33 14.24 -5.72
N SER A 196 19.16 14.80 -4.84
CA SER A 196 20.50 14.26 -4.56
C SER A 196 20.44 12.83 -4.01
N LEU A 197 19.55 12.58 -3.04
CA LEU A 197 19.34 11.23 -2.51
C LEU A 197 18.86 10.28 -3.62
N LEU A 198 17.87 10.66 -4.42
CA LEU A 198 17.32 9.80 -5.47
C LEU A 198 18.36 9.43 -6.54
N ILE A 199 19.14 10.41 -7.02
CA ILE A 199 20.23 10.17 -7.99
C ILE A 199 21.24 9.18 -7.44
N GLY A 200 21.60 9.31 -6.15
CA GLY A 200 22.59 8.46 -5.52
C GLY A 200 22.17 6.99 -5.32
N LEU A 201 20.89 6.63 -5.54
CA LEU A 201 20.41 5.25 -5.48
C LEU A 201 20.69 4.46 -6.76
N SER A 202 20.75 5.13 -7.91
CA SER A 202 20.74 4.49 -9.24
C SER A 202 21.87 3.47 -9.42
N VAL A 203 23.12 3.89 -9.21
CA VAL A 203 24.29 3.01 -9.42
C VAL A 203 24.35 1.85 -8.39
N PRO A 204 24.18 2.08 -7.07
CA PRO A 204 24.15 0.98 -6.10
C PRO A 204 23.03 -0.04 -6.34
N VAL A 205 21.81 0.41 -6.65
CA VAL A 205 20.66 -0.46 -6.96
C VAL A 205 20.98 -1.35 -8.15
N HIS A 206 21.45 -0.76 -9.25
CA HIS A 206 21.82 -1.49 -10.46
C HIS A 206 22.84 -2.58 -10.19
N ARG A 207 23.90 -2.25 -9.43
CA ARG A 207 24.93 -3.21 -9.05
C ARG A 207 24.35 -4.34 -8.18
N MET A 208 23.61 -4.00 -7.14
CA MET A 208 23.03 -4.98 -6.22
C MET A 208 22.09 -5.95 -6.92
N ILE A 209 21.21 -5.48 -7.81
CA ILE A 209 20.31 -6.37 -8.56
C ILE A 209 21.09 -7.33 -9.46
N LYS A 210 22.14 -6.84 -10.14
CA LYS A 210 23.02 -7.71 -10.96
C LYS A 210 23.71 -8.78 -10.12
N ASP A 211 24.24 -8.42 -8.95
CA ASP A 211 24.92 -9.34 -8.05
C ASP A 211 23.95 -10.38 -7.44
N LEU A 212 22.66 -10.01 -7.27
CA LEU A 212 21.62 -10.89 -6.74
C LEU A 212 20.98 -11.82 -7.78
N LYS A 213 21.28 -11.65 -9.09
CA LYS A 213 20.69 -12.48 -10.16
C LYS A 213 20.78 -14.00 -9.90
N PRO A 214 21.92 -14.58 -9.46
CA PRO A 214 21.99 -16.00 -9.15
C PRO A 214 21.09 -16.44 -7.99
N LEU A 215 20.82 -15.53 -7.03
CA LEU A 215 19.91 -15.78 -5.92
C LEU A 215 18.45 -15.71 -6.37
N PHE A 216 18.08 -14.77 -7.23
CA PHE A 216 16.74 -14.74 -7.81
C PHE A 216 16.42 -16.02 -8.60
N LEU A 217 17.39 -16.58 -9.32
CA LEU A 217 17.24 -17.86 -10.00
C LEU A 217 16.94 -19.01 -9.01
N GLN A 218 17.62 -19.07 -7.87
CA GLN A 218 17.33 -20.06 -6.82
C GLN A 218 15.94 -19.86 -6.20
N ARG A 219 15.36 -18.66 -6.35
CA ARG A 219 14.09 -18.27 -5.78
C ARG A 219 12.90 -18.50 -6.70
N GLY A 220 13.05 -19.16 -7.86
CA GLY A 220 11.95 -19.37 -8.81
C GLY A 220 10.63 -19.87 -8.17
N ALA A 221 10.69 -20.76 -7.18
CA ALA A 221 9.50 -21.26 -6.46
C ALA A 221 8.77 -20.21 -5.59
N PHE A 222 9.41 -19.07 -5.32
CA PHE A 222 8.90 -17.95 -4.54
C PHE A 222 8.36 -16.81 -5.42
N PHE A 223 8.42 -16.96 -6.74
CA PHE A 223 7.74 -16.07 -7.69
C PHE A 223 6.28 -16.49 -7.79
N ASN A 224 5.41 -15.66 -7.24
CA ASN A 224 3.98 -15.91 -7.16
C ASN A 224 3.22 -14.58 -7.00
N ARG A 225 1.89 -14.66 -6.86
CA ARG A 225 1.06 -13.49 -6.64
C ARG A 225 1.33 -12.88 -5.24
N VAL A 226 1.61 -11.58 -5.20
CA VAL A 226 1.91 -10.84 -3.96
C VAL A 226 0.79 -9.85 -3.59
N HIS A 227 0.83 -9.29 -2.38
CA HIS A 227 0.03 -8.12 -2.00
C HIS A 227 0.47 -6.88 -2.81
N GLY A 228 1.78 -6.72 -3.05
CA GLY A 228 2.37 -5.70 -3.92
C GLY A 228 2.46 -4.31 -3.28
N ASP A 229 1.63 -4.01 -2.28
CA ASP A 229 1.75 -2.81 -1.44
C ASP A 229 1.44 -3.05 0.05
N ILE A 230 2.13 -3.99 0.69
CA ILE A 230 1.94 -4.32 2.11
C ILE A 230 2.68 -3.33 3.04
N ASP A 231 2.37 -2.05 2.87
CA ASP A 231 2.90 -0.97 3.68
C ASP A 231 2.22 -0.89 5.06
N PHE A 232 2.89 -0.30 6.05
CA PHE A 232 2.31 -0.03 7.37
C PHE A 232 1.14 0.97 7.32
N GLY A 233 1.00 1.70 6.21
CA GLY A 233 -0.16 2.53 5.88
C GLY A 233 -1.34 1.74 5.31
N ASN A 234 -1.16 0.46 5.04
CA ASN A 234 -2.15 -0.48 4.49
C ASN A 234 -2.32 -1.69 5.43
N ILE A 235 -2.01 -1.51 6.71
CA ILE A 235 -2.19 -2.53 7.76
C ILE A 235 -2.84 -1.88 8.98
N ALA A 236 -3.91 -2.49 9.47
CA ALA A 236 -4.62 -2.01 10.66
C ALA A 236 -4.89 -3.16 11.63
N THR A 237 -5.01 -2.86 12.93
CA THR A 237 -5.59 -3.81 13.88
C THR A 237 -7.12 -3.82 13.73
N PHE A 238 -7.65 -4.97 13.34
CA PHE A 238 -9.07 -5.24 13.17
C PHE A 238 -9.40 -6.60 13.80
N ASN A 239 -10.42 -6.64 14.68
CA ASN A 239 -10.75 -7.81 15.51
C ASN A 239 -9.51 -8.42 16.21
N ASP A 240 -8.73 -7.55 16.88
CA ASP A 240 -7.51 -7.87 17.62
C ASP A 240 -6.39 -8.54 16.79
N LYS A 241 -6.46 -8.45 15.46
CA LYS A 241 -5.44 -8.99 14.54
C LYS A 241 -4.94 -7.92 13.60
N LEU A 242 -3.68 -8.00 13.21
CA LEU A 242 -3.14 -7.18 12.12
C LEU A 242 -3.66 -7.70 10.77
N VAL A 243 -4.25 -6.80 10.00
CA VAL A 243 -4.90 -7.09 8.72
C VAL A 243 -4.29 -6.20 7.64
N PRO A 244 -3.49 -6.77 6.71
CA PRO A 244 -3.13 -6.11 5.46
C PRO A 244 -4.36 -5.95 4.58
N PHE A 245 -4.62 -4.73 4.11
CA PHE A 245 -5.71 -4.38 3.22
C PHE A 245 -5.20 -3.47 2.09
N ASP A 246 -6.05 -3.14 1.12
CA ASP A 246 -5.67 -2.28 -0.02
C ASP A 246 -4.47 -2.85 -0.83
N ALA A 247 -4.49 -4.16 -1.09
CA ALA A 247 -3.55 -4.80 -2.00
C ALA A 247 -3.63 -4.18 -3.40
N GLN A 248 -2.50 -4.16 -4.11
CA GLN A 248 -2.42 -3.55 -5.43
C GLN A 248 -3.38 -4.23 -6.41
N VAL A 249 -4.26 -3.44 -7.03
CA VAL A 249 -5.17 -3.85 -8.10
C VAL A 249 -4.53 -3.46 -9.43
N LEU A 250 -3.91 -4.43 -10.08
CA LEU A 250 -3.21 -4.29 -11.37
C LEU A 250 -3.75 -5.30 -12.38
N PHE A 251 -3.22 -5.30 -13.62
CA PHE A 251 -3.48 -6.41 -14.54
C PHE A 251 -2.89 -7.72 -14.00
N GLU A 252 -3.46 -8.88 -14.38
CA GLU A 252 -3.22 -10.16 -13.69
C GLU A 252 -1.74 -10.54 -13.55
N ASN A 253 -0.92 -10.27 -14.56
CA ASN A 253 0.52 -10.57 -14.59
C ASN A 253 1.39 -9.52 -13.89
N GLU A 254 0.83 -8.36 -13.54
CA GLU A 254 1.59 -7.27 -12.90
C GLU A 254 1.69 -7.42 -11.38
N ARG A 255 0.99 -8.41 -10.81
CA ARG A 255 1.02 -8.75 -9.38
C ARG A 255 1.92 -9.94 -9.05
N GLU A 256 2.55 -10.52 -10.05
CA GLU A 256 3.44 -11.66 -9.91
C GLU A 256 4.85 -11.16 -9.67
N ASN A 257 5.44 -11.54 -8.55
CA ASN A 257 6.78 -11.10 -8.17
C ASN A 257 7.43 -12.10 -7.21
N ASP A 258 8.70 -11.87 -6.88
CA ASP A 258 9.32 -12.53 -5.75
C ASP A 258 8.54 -12.17 -4.47
N SER A 259 8.01 -13.16 -3.76
CA SER A 259 7.29 -13.00 -2.48
C SER A 259 8.10 -12.28 -1.39
N ALA A 260 9.43 -12.18 -1.52
CA ALA A 260 10.24 -11.33 -0.64
C ALA A 260 10.00 -9.83 -0.82
N LEU A 261 9.36 -9.38 -1.91
CA LEU A 261 8.91 -8.01 -2.11
C LEU A 261 8.03 -7.55 -0.93
N ASP A 262 6.99 -8.32 -0.63
CA ASP A 262 6.06 -8.02 0.46
C ASP A 262 6.76 -8.01 1.83
N VAL A 263 7.67 -8.97 2.05
CA VAL A 263 8.47 -9.03 3.28
C VAL A 263 9.38 -7.80 3.39
N GLY A 264 9.99 -7.37 2.29
CA GLY A 264 10.82 -6.16 2.24
C GLY A 264 10.05 -4.89 2.58
N PHE A 265 8.81 -4.76 2.12
CA PHE A 265 7.93 -3.63 2.46
C PHE A 265 7.62 -3.56 3.95
N LEU A 266 7.44 -4.70 4.60
CA LEU A 266 7.25 -4.76 6.06
C LEU A 266 8.54 -4.47 6.84
N VAL A 267 9.70 -4.88 6.32
CA VAL A 267 11.01 -4.71 6.98
C VAL A 267 11.48 -3.25 6.93
N ALA A 268 11.26 -2.54 5.82
CA ALA A 268 11.70 -1.17 5.62
C ALA A 268 11.36 -0.19 6.78
N PRO A 269 10.10 -0.08 7.25
CA PRO A 269 9.75 0.80 8.37
C PRO A 269 10.36 0.36 9.71
N LEU A 270 10.57 -0.95 9.93
CA LEU A 270 11.21 -1.46 11.14
C LEU A 270 12.70 -1.09 11.20
N VAL A 271 13.40 -1.21 10.06
CA VAL A 271 14.80 -0.77 9.91
C VAL A 271 14.92 0.73 10.12
N MET A 272 13.98 1.52 9.57
CA MET A 272 13.93 2.97 9.79
C MET A 272 13.80 3.35 11.27
N GLN A 273 13.11 2.52 12.06
CA GLN A 273 12.90 2.73 13.50
C GLN A 273 13.96 2.03 14.38
N GLY A 274 14.93 1.34 13.79
CA GLY A 274 15.96 0.60 14.54
C GLY A 274 15.42 -0.59 15.33
N ARG A 275 14.30 -1.19 14.89
CA ARG A 275 13.63 -2.32 15.55
C ARG A 275 14.08 -3.67 14.99
N ALA A 276 15.37 -3.98 15.15
CA ALA A 276 15.94 -5.26 14.72
C ALA A 276 15.27 -6.46 15.41
N ASP A 277 14.82 -6.30 16.65
CA ASP A 277 14.02 -7.29 17.38
C ASP A 277 12.73 -7.68 16.64
N LEU A 278 12.05 -6.69 16.04
CA LEU A 278 10.84 -6.92 15.26
C LEU A 278 11.16 -7.49 13.87
N VAL A 279 12.26 -7.08 13.25
CA VAL A 279 12.72 -7.67 11.98
C VAL A 279 13.02 -9.16 12.14
N GLU A 280 13.71 -9.55 13.22
CA GLU A 280 13.99 -10.96 13.51
C GLU A 280 12.73 -11.76 13.77
N SER A 281 11.78 -11.19 14.52
CA SER A 281 10.48 -11.82 14.78
C SER A 281 9.70 -12.03 13.47
N LEU A 282 9.78 -11.06 12.56
CA LEU A 282 9.16 -11.12 11.24
C LEU A 282 9.79 -12.20 10.35
N ILE A 283 11.12 -12.23 10.23
CA ILE A 283 11.81 -13.23 9.39
C ILE A 283 11.55 -14.64 9.94
N THR A 284 11.59 -14.81 11.27
CA THR A 284 11.30 -16.09 11.94
C THR A 284 9.86 -16.54 11.70
N GLY A 285 8.89 -15.63 11.84
CA GLY A 285 7.48 -15.92 11.55
C GLY A 285 7.27 -16.37 10.11
N TYR A 286 7.88 -15.69 9.14
CA TYR A 286 7.66 -15.99 7.72
C TYR A 286 8.23 -17.36 7.36
N THR A 287 9.48 -17.60 7.75
CA THR A 287 10.21 -18.84 7.46
C THR A 287 9.66 -20.05 8.22
N SER A 288 8.93 -19.85 9.32
CA SER A 288 8.22 -20.94 10.03
C SER A 288 7.10 -21.57 9.20
N ILE A 289 6.52 -20.83 8.24
CA ILE A 289 5.44 -21.30 7.36
C ILE A 289 5.96 -21.67 5.97
N LEU A 290 6.87 -20.84 5.46
CA LEU A 290 7.45 -20.97 4.13
C LEU A 290 8.98 -20.97 4.25
N PRO A 291 9.61 -22.14 4.50
CA PRO A 291 11.06 -22.25 4.66
C PRO A 291 11.80 -21.73 3.44
N CYS A 292 12.72 -20.79 3.66
CA CYS A 292 13.46 -20.12 2.59
C CYS A 292 14.84 -19.68 3.10
N ASN A 293 15.90 -20.34 2.63
CA ASN A 293 17.28 -20.03 3.02
C ASN A 293 17.84 -18.78 2.33
N THR A 294 17.26 -18.36 1.21
CA THR A 294 17.70 -17.18 0.43
C THR A 294 17.02 -15.88 0.84
N LEU A 295 15.97 -15.93 1.68
CA LEU A 295 15.17 -14.75 2.04
C LEU A 295 16.04 -13.61 2.60
N ARG A 296 16.88 -13.91 3.60
CA ARG A 296 17.76 -12.90 4.23
C ARG A 296 18.72 -12.24 3.24
N GLN A 297 19.12 -12.96 2.19
CA GLN A 297 20.09 -12.47 1.22
C GLN A 297 19.47 -11.51 0.21
N VAL A 298 18.20 -11.70 -0.17
CA VAL A 298 17.48 -10.79 -1.08
C VAL A 298 16.71 -9.69 -0.37
N LEU A 299 16.44 -9.82 0.93
CA LEU A 299 15.72 -8.80 1.68
C LEU A 299 16.34 -7.38 1.60
N PRO A 300 17.68 -7.17 1.52
CA PRO A 300 18.22 -5.81 1.46
C PRO A 300 17.73 -5.02 0.24
N ILE A 301 17.65 -5.65 -0.95
CA ILE A 301 17.18 -4.96 -2.15
C ILE A 301 15.67 -4.69 -2.09
N TRP A 302 14.88 -5.64 -1.56
CA TRP A 302 13.44 -5.47 -1.43
C TRP A 302 13.06 -4.43 -0.37
N ALA A 303 13.75 -4.43 0.78
CA ALA A 303 13.59 -3.40 1.80
C ALA A 303 14.07 -2.03 1.32
N ALA A 304 15.14 -1.98 0.50
CA ALA A 304 15.57 -0.73 -0.11
C ALA A 304 14.55 -0.18 -1.12
N TYR A 305 13.96 -1.06 -1.95
CA TYR A 305 12.89 -0.68 -2.87
C TYR A 305 11.65 -0.19 -2.11
N GLY A 306 11.21 -0.92 -1.08
CA GLY A 306 10.12 -0.50 -0.19
C GLY A 306 10.40 0.86 0.46
N ALA A 307 11.58 1.05 1.06
CA ALA A 307 11.99 2.32 1.65
C ALA A 307 12.04 3.45 0.61
N PHE A 308 12.53 3.21 -0.60
CA PHE A 308 12.52 4.19 -1.69
C PHE A 308 11.09 4.62 -2.07
N ILE A 309 10.19 3.66 -2.28
CA ILE A 309 8.79 3.93 -2.63
C ILE A 309 8.11 4.72 -1.52
N ARG A 310 8.30 4.31 -0.25
CA ARG A 310 7.69 4.98 0.90
C ARG A 310 8.25 6.37 1.14
N GLY A 311 9.57 6.51 1.14
CA GLY A 311 10.22 7.81 1.29
C GLY A 311 9.74 8.80 0.24
N SER A 312 9.66 8.36 -1.01
CA SER A 312 9.17 9.19 -2.11
C SER A 312 7.68 9.53 -1.99
N SER A 313 6.85 8.60 -1.50
CA SER A 313 5.43 8.84 -1.21
C SER A 313 5.22 9.88 -0.10
N TRP A 314 5.96 9.77 1.00
CA TRP A 314 5.91 10.75 2.10
C TRP A 314 6.34 12.15 1.64
N LEU A 315 7.41 12.26 0.84
CA LEU A 315 7.84 13.53 0.26
C LEU A 315 6.78 14.12 -0.67
N ASN A 316 6.17 13.29 -1.53
CA ASN A 316 5.10 13.75 -2.43
C ASN A 316 3.88 14.27 -1.64
N ARG A 317 3.54 13.63 -0.51
CA ARG A 317 2.49 14.13 0.39
C ARG A 317 2.87 15.46 1.02
N ALA A 318 4.12 15.60 1.47
CA ALA A 318 4.60 16.83 2.08
C ALA A 318 4.52 18.05 1.14
N GLN A 319 4.71 17.86 -0.17
CA GLN A 319 4.61 18.94 -1.15
C GLN A 319 3.21 19.51 -1.32
N ASN A 320 2.19 18.72 -1.02
CA ASN A 320 0.78 19.11 -1.09
C ASN A 320 0.21 19.44 0.30
N MET A 321 1.09 19.65 1.30
CA MET A 321 0.69 19.96 2.67
C MET A 321 0.90 21.45 2.97
N ASP A 322 -0.18 22.12 3.35
CA ASP A 322 -0.18 23.55 3.66
C ASP A 322 0.35 23.86 5.06
N ASP A 323 0.05 23.02 6.06
CA ASP A 323 0.56 23.19 7.43
C ASP A 323 2.09 22.96 7.45
N PRO A 324 2.91 23.99 7.76
CA PRO A 324 4.36 23.86 7.78
C PRO A 324 4.88 22.81 8.76
N ARG A 325 4.20 22.60 9.89
CA ARG A 325 4.62 21.60 10.90
C ARG A 325 4.40 20.19 10.38
N GLU A 326 3.22 19.93 9.82
CA GLU A 326 2.90 18.63 9.24
C GLU A 326 3.78 18.36 8.02
N LYS A 327 3.98 19.36 7.15
CA LYS A 327 4.93 19.26 6.04
C LYS A 327 6.33 18.83 6.49
N ALA A 328 6.91 19.50 7.48
CA ALA A 328 8.24 19.16 8.01
C ALA A 328 8.27 17.73 8.61
N ARG A 329 7.18 17.30 9.24
CA ARG A 329 7.04 15.93 9.77
C ARG A 329 7.05 14.90 8.65
N LEU A 330 6.27 15.12 7.59
CA LEU A 330 6.21 14.24 6.42
C LEU A 330 7.55 14.21 5.67
N GLU A 331 8.23 15.36 5.52
CA GLU A 331 9.57 15.44 4.94
C GLU A 331 10.58 14.63 5.75
N THR A 332 10.52 14.72 7.08
CA THR A 332 11.40 13.95 7.98
C THR A 332 11.24 12.44 7.74
N TYR A 333 10.00 11.92 7.69
CA TYR A 333 9.77 10.52 7.35
C TYR A 333 10.28 10.17 5.96
N GLY A 334 9.98 11.02 4.98
CA GLY A 334 10.44 10.87 3.61
C GLY A 334 11.95 10.70 3.48
N TYR A 335 12.71 11.60 4.09
CA TYR A 335 14.17 11.56 4.07
C TYR A 335 14.73 10.38 4.86
N ARG A 336 14.15 10.03 6.02
CA ARG A 336 14.59 8.85 6.80
C ARG A 336 14.50 7.57 5.98
N PHE A 337 13.39 7.36 5.27
CA PHE A 337 13.23 6.22 4.38
C PHE A 337 14.23 6.23 3.21
N LEU A 338 14.46 7.37 2.55
CA LEU A 338 15.46 7.44 1.48
C LEU A 338 16.88 7.17 1.99
N ILE A 339 17.22 7.59 3.20
CA ILE A 339 18.49 7.26 3.86
C ILE A 339 18.60 5.76 4.13
N VAL A 340 17.52 5.11 4.61
CA VAL A 340 17.47 3.66 4.79
C VAL A 340 17.72 2.93 3.46
N ALA A 341 17.03 3.35 2.38
CA ALA A 341 17.24 2.78 1.06
C ALA A 341 18.72 2.87 0.64
N HIS A 342 19.35 4.03 0.82
CA HIS A 342 20.78 4.24 0.56
C HIS A 342 21.68 3.30 1.34
N ARG A 343 21.46 3.21 2.65
CA ARG A 343 22.31 2.41 3.53
C ARG A 343 22.19 0.93 3.21
N LEU A 344 20.99 0.44 2.88
CA LEU A 344 20.78 -0.95 2.45
C LEU A 344 21.52 -1.27 1.15
N VAL A 345 21.34 -0.47 0.10
CA VAL A 345 21.98 -0.74 -1.21
C VAL A 345 23.50 -0.56 -1.21
N LYS A 346 24.05 0.15 -0.22
CA LYS A 346 25.49 0.30 0.00
C LYS A 346 26.06 -0.71 1.00
N GLY A 347 25.24 -1.61 1.55
CA GLY A 347 25.68 -2.58 2.57
C GLY A 347 26.11 -1.96 3.89
N GLN A 348 25.60 -0.76 4.23
CA GLN A 348 25.96 0.01 5.43
C GLN A 348 25.06 -0.29 6.65
N ILE A 349 23.96 -1.01 6.43
CA ILE A 349 23.13 -1.60 7.48
C ILE A 349 22.75 -3.00 7.04
N SER A 350 22.73 -3.91 8.00
CA SER A 350 22.21 -5.27 7.83
C SER A 350 20.99 -5.46 8.74
N PHE A 351 20.28 -6.57 8.58
CA PHE A 351 19.16 -6.93 9.46
C PHE A 351 19.61 -7.46 10.82
N GLU A 352 20.92 -7.60 11.03
CA GLU A 352 21.47 -7.83 12.36
C GLU A 352 21.22 -6.61 13.27
N PRO A 353 21.12 -6.79 14.59
CA PRO A 353 20.93 -5.70 15.54
C PRO A 353 22.02 -4.64 15.44
N ASP A 354 21.78 -3.61 14.62
CA ASP A 354 22.69 -2.48 14.50
C ASP A 354 22.35 -1.43 15.56
N THR A 355 23.01 -1.53 16.72
CA THR A 355 22.92 -0.54 17.80
C THR A 355 23.55 0.82 17.43
N THR A 356 24.14 0.96 16.24
CA THR A 356 24.70 2.24 15.74
C THR A 356 23.67 3.07 14.99
N LEU A 357 22.49 2.52 14.70
CA LEU A 357 21.35 3.33 14.33
C LEU A 357 20.87 4.06 15.59
N PRO A 358 20.99 5.39 15.65
CA PRO A 358 20.40 6.11 16.75
C PRO A 358 18.88 5.86 16.74
N LYS A 359 18.36 5.37 17.87
CA LYS A 359 16.93 5.41 18.16
C LYS A 359 16.55 6.89 18.23
N PHE A 360 15.81 7.38 17.23
CA PHE A 360 15.41 8.79 17.14
C PHE A 360 13.91 8.93 16.95
#